data_AF-A0AAJ6DE36-F1
#
_entry.id   AF-A0AAJ6DE36-F1
#
_cell.length_a   1.000
_cell.length_b   1.000
_cell.length_c   1.000
_cell.angle_alpha   90.00
_cell.angle_beta   90.00
_cell.angle_gamma   90.00
#
_symmetry.space_group_name_H-M   'P 1'
#
loop_
_entity.id
_entity.type
_entity.pdbx_description
1 polymer ?
#
loop_
_entity_poly.entity_id
_entity_poly.type
_entity_poly.pdbx_seq_one_letter_code
_entity_poly.pdbx_strand_id
1 'polypeptide(L)'
;MTSSPHISEQPEPTGSAGQSDAPVIRVQNVYKVFGKRPERVVEKIKAGADRKDIGSEGVAAVIDASFEVKPGEIFVVMGLSGSGKSTLIRTLNALQPATSGTVEVMGQDLAQLSKNHLRDLRARHMSMVFQHFALLPHWTVLDNAAYGLEIQGYGRKERQEMAAQVLASVGLAGWERRYPSELSGGMQQRVGLARALASQTDVMLMDEAFSALDPLIRREMQEEMISLQRELHRTIVFITHDLNEAMYMGDRIAVMKEGRIVQIGTPEEILSVPANDYVASFTADVDRSRVLTAQSVMVPPAELSEAEITSFGRTHRSVKPGATLQEIVPVAVEADGPVAVEGEDHGKRVKVGYVRVSRLLEAMSPQRSETLSERLESAETTDPADAPPDASVGRHAEQIDPSPAGDTDRHKTAGGDAL
;
A
#
# COMPACT_ATOMS: atom_id res chain seq x y z
N MET A 1 42.79 -31.82 -30.88
CA MET A 1 41.88 -31.03 -31.72
C MET A 1 40.58 -30.87 -30.94
N THR A 2 40.55 -29.79 -30.17
CA THR A 2 39.51 -29.38 -29.23
C THR A 2 38.64 -28.35 -29.93
N SER A 3 37.35 -28.62 -30.06
CA SER A 3 36.36 -27.64 -30.55
C SER A 3 35.23 -27.55 -29.53
N SER A 4 35.37 -26.60 -28.61
CA SER A 4 34.34 -26.14 -27.70
C SER A 4 33.20 -25.48 -28.50
N PRO A 5 31.92 -25.75 -28.19
CA PRO A 5 30.82 -25.01 -28.80
C PRO A 5 30.71 -23.61 -28.18
N HIS A 6 30.56 -22.61 -29.04
CA HIS A 6 30.29 -21.23 -28.68
C HIS A 6 29.09 -21.11 -27.73
N ILE A 7 29.35 -20.63 -26.53
CA ILE A 7 28.34 -20.03 -25.66
C ILE A 7 28.01 -18.68 -26.31
N SER A 8 26.84 -18.58 -26.91
CA SER A 8 26.29 -17.31 -27.36
C SER A 8 26.13 -16.40 -26.16
N GLU A 9 26.73 -15.21 -26.23
CA GLU A 9 26.63 -14.15 -25.23
C GLU A 9 25.18 -13.94 -24.82
N GLN A 10 24.91 -14.12 -23.53
CA GLN A 10 23.71 -13.64 -22.88
C GLN A 10 23.65 -12.12 -23.07
N PRO A 11 22.49 -11.51 -23.37
CA PRO A 11 22.38 -10.07 -23.17
C PRO A 11 22.55 -9.82 -21.68
N GLU A 12 23.62 -9.11 -21.32
CA GLU A 12 23.81 -8.63 -19.96
C GLU A 12 22.54 -7.90 -19.48
N PRO A 13 22.13 -8.06 -18.21
CA PRO A 13 21.13 -7.18 -17.65
C PRO A 13 21.66 -5.76 -17.82
N THR A 14 20.94 -4.91 -18.55
CA THR A 14 21.25 -3.49 -18.72
C THR A 14 21.12 -2.78 -17.38
N GLY A 15 22.11 -2.99 -16.51
CA GLY A 15 22.34 -2.30 -15.26
C GLY A 15 23.59 -1.46 -15.40
N SER A 16 23.41 -0.14 -15.24
CA SER A 16 24.42 0.93 -15.15
C SER A 16 24.64 1.81 -16.40
N ALA A 17 23.59 2.54 -16.78
CA ALA A 17 23.73 3.87 -17.35
C ALA A 17 22.88 4.83 -16.48
N GLY A 18 23.44 5.97 -16.09
CA GLY A 18 22.99 6.79 -14.96
C GLY A 18 21.48 6.90 -14.79
N GLN A 19 21.00 6.73 -13.55
CA GLN A 19 19.61 6.98 -13.17
C GLN A 19 19.24 8.38 -13.64
N SER A 20 18.51 8.44 -14.74
CA SER A 20 17.75 9.61 -15.08
C SER A 20 16.72 9.78 -13.96
N ASP A 21 16.74 10.92 -13.27
CA ASP A 21 15.70 11.32 -12.30
C ASP A 21 14.33 11.53 -13.00
N ALA A 22 14.25 11.27 -14.31
CA ALA A 22 13.00 11.31 -15.05
C ALA A 22 12.05 10.20 -14.58
N PRO A 23 10.76 10.52 -14.43
CA PRO A 23 9.76 9.55 -14.02
C PRO A 23 9.54 8.47 -15.09
N VAL A 24 9.30 7.25 -14.64
CA VAL A 24 8.93 6.12 -15.51
C VAL A 24 7.50 6.25 -16.01
N ILE A 25 6.60 6.83 -15.20
CA ILE A 25 5.23 7.13 -15.59
C ILE A 25 4.96 8.60 -15.31
N ARG A 26 4.44 9.32 -16.32
CA ARG A 26 4.01 10.71 -16.20
C ARG A 26 2.56 10.83 -16.65
N VAL A 27 1.72 11.39 -15.78
CA VAL A 27 0.29 11.60 -16.01
C VAL A 27 0.02 13.08 -15.88
N GLN A 28 -0.58 13.70 -16.90
CA GLN A 28 -0.83 15.14 -16.95
C GLN A 28 -2.26 15.43 -17.37
N ASN A 29 -3.02 16.06 -16.45
CA ASN A 29 -4.39 16.53 -16.65
C ASN A 29 -5.30 15.47 -17.30
N VAL A 30 -5.20 14.24 -16.82
CA VAL A 30 -5.87 13.10 -17.43
C VAL A 30 -7.33 13.05 -17.01
N TYR A 31 -8.20 12.92 -18.00
CA TYR A 31 -9.62 12.65 -17.84
C TYR A 31 -9.97 11.33 -18.50
N LYS A 32 -10.81 10.54 -17.83
CA LYS A 32 -11.48 9.40 -18.43
C LYS A 32 -12.97 9.47 -18.18
N VAL A 33 -13.73 9.67 -19.26
CA VAL A 33 -15.19 9.71 -19.25
C VAL A 33 -15.73 8.56 -20.10
N PHE A 34 -16.74 7.88 -19.56
CA PHE A 34 -17.56 6.91 -20.28
C PHE A 34 -18.88 7.56 -20.68
N GLY A 35 -19.37 7.35 -21.89
CA GLY A 35 -20.63 7.92 -22.35
C GLY A 35 -20.66 8.16 -23.84
N LYS A 36 -21.75 8.74 -24.33
CA LYS A 36 -21.95 8.98 -25.77
C LYS A 36 -21.11 10.14 -26.32
N ARG A 37 -20.79 11.13 -25.48
CA ARG A 37 -20.06 12.36 -25.84
C ARG A 37 -19.04 12.73 -24.75
N PRO A 38 -18.02 11.87 -24.53
CA PRO A 38 -17.11 12.02 -23.41
C PRO A 38 -16.31 13.34 -23.46
N GLU A 39 -15.97 13.85 -24.65
CA GLU A 39 -15.24 15.11 -24.82
C GLU A 39 -16.04 16.32 -24.32
N ARG A 40 -17.33 16.38 -24.64
CA ARG A 40 -18.23 17.45 -24.17
C ARG A 40 -18.36 17.44 -22.64
N VAL A 41 -18.35 16.26 -22.04
CA VAL A 41 -18.37 16.14 -20.57
C VAL A 41 -17.06 16.67 -19.97
N VAL A 42 -15.91 16.38 -20.59
CA VAL A 42 -14.63 16.96 -20.17
C VAL A 42 -14.67 18.48 -20.22
N GLU A 43 -15.18 19.08 -21.30
CA GLU A 43 -15.31 20.54 -21.42
C GLU A 43 -16.17 21.13 -20.30
N LYS A 44 -17.31 20.51 -19.98
CA LYS A 44 -18.19 20.95 -18.88
C LYS A 44 -17.49 20.90 -17.53
N ILE A 45 -16.77 19.81 -17.22
CA ILE A 45 -16.04 19.68 -15.95
C ILE A 45 -14.93 20.73 -15.88
N LYS A 46 -14.20 20.96 -16.98
CA LYS A 46 -13.19 22.02 -17.07
C LYS A 46 -13.80 23.42 -16.86
N ALA A 47 -15.05 23.62 -17.26
CA ALA A 47 -15.81 24.84 -17.00
C ALA A 47 -16.39 24.94 -15.58
N GLY A 48 -16.12 23.98 -14.69
CA GLY A 48 -16.52 24.01 -13.28
C GLY A 48 -17.77 23.22 -12.93
N ALA A 49 -18.33 22.43 -13.86
CA ALA A 49 -19.45 21.54 -13.54
C ALA A 49 -19.03 20.45 -12.54
N ASP A 50 -19.90 20.14 -11.58
CA ASP A 50 -19.68 19.04 -10.66
C ASP A 50 -19.84 17.69 -11.38
N ARG A 51 -19.14 16.66 -10.90
CA ARG A 51 -19.29 15.28 -11.39
C ARG A 51 -20.74 14.81 -11.29
N LYS A 52 -21.47 15.21 -10.25
CA LYS A 52 -22.86 14.81 -10.00
C LYS A 52 -23.82 15.38 -11.03
N ASP A 53 -23.49 16.54 -11.61
CA ASP A 53 -24.33 17.24 -12.60
C ASP A 53 -24.20 16.65 -14.01
N ILE A 54 -23.25 15.72 -14.22
CA ILE A 54 -23.05 15.04 -15.51
C ILE A 54 -24.20 14.05 -15.79
N GLY A 55 -24.81 13.50 -14.74
CA GLY A 55 -26.05 12.71 -14.80
C GLY A 55 -26.06 11.67 -15.93
N SER A 56 -27.01 11.83 -16.87
CA SER A 56 -27.25 10.91 -17.99
C SER A 56 -26.26 11.02 -19.16
N GLU A 57 -25.38 12.03 -19.19
CA GLU A 57 -24.47 12.26 -20.32
C GLU A 57 -23.27 11.30 -20.30
N GLY A 58 -22.93 10.78 -19.13
CA GLY A 58 -21.84 9.84 -18.95
C GLY A 58 -21.37 9.71 -17.50
N VAL A 59 -20.30 8.96 -17.31
CA VAL A 59 -19.63 8.76 -16.02
C VAL A 59 -18.19 9.25 -16.15
N ALA A 60 -17.86 10.34 -15.47
CA ALA A 60 -16.49 10.82 -15.33
C ALA A 60 -15.77 10.02 -14.24
N ALA A 61 -14.98 9.03 -14.66
CA ALA A 61 -14.33 8.08 -13.77
C ALA A 61 -12.98 8.57 -13.26
N VAL A 62 -12.22 9.28 -14.10
CA VAL A 62 -10.98 9.97 -13.73
C VAL A 62 -11.10 11.42 -14.17
N ILE A 63 -10.76 12.35 -13.28
CA ILE A 63 -10.96 13.78 -13.46
C ILE A 63 -9.68 14.51 -13.06
N ASP A 64 -9.01 15.10 -14.04
CA ASP A 64 -7.83 15.94 -13.87
C ASP A 64 -6.71 15.30 -13.06
N ALA A 65 -6.45 14.01 -13.30
CA ALA A 65 -5.36 13.30 -12.62
C ALA A 65 -4.00 13.78 -13.15
N SER A 66 -3.12 14.22 -12.26
CA SER A 66 -1.74 14.58 -12.58
C SER A 66 -0.79 14.04 -11.51
N PHE A 67 0.20 13.24 -11.91
CA PHE A 67 1.23 12.70 -11.02
C PHE A 67 2.39 12.08 -11.80
N GLU A 68 3.47 11.81 -11.07
CA GLU A 68 4.67 11.16 -11.58
C GLU A 68 5.04 9.99 -10.68
N VAL A 69 5.50 8.89 -11.30
CA VAL A 69 6.03 7.71 -10.63
C VAL A 69 7.50 7.56 -11.01
N LYS A 70 8.36 7.55 -9.99
CA LYS A 70 9.81 7.47 -10.11
C LYS A 70 10.26 6.02 -10.39
N PRO A 71 11.44 5.84 -11.00
CA PRO A 71 12.01 4.51 -11.16
C PRO A 71 12.17 3.79 -9.81
N GLY A 72 11.70 2.54 -9.76
CA GLY A 72 11.80 1.70 -8.58
C GLY A 72 10.84 2.08 -7.45
N GLU A 73 9.95 3.05 -7.63
CA GLU A 73 8.98 3.45 -6.60
C GLU A 73 7.79 2.47 -6.54
N ILE A 74 7.31 2.17 -5.33
CA ILE A 74 5.99 1.60 -5.09
C ILE A 74 4.99 2.75 -4.88
N PHE A 75 4.30 3.11 -5.96
CA PHE A 75 3.28 4.15 -5.96
C PHE A 75 1.90 3.54 -5.75
N VAL A 76 1.30 3.80 -4.59
CA VAL A 76 0.00 3.26 -4.21
C VAL A 76 -1.11 4.22 -4.59
N VAL A 77 -2.18 3.71 -5.20
CA VAL A 77 -3.40 4.45 -5.46
C VAL A 77 -4.52 3.86 -4.62
N MET A 78 -5.07 4.66 -3.72
CA MET A 78 -6.05 4.22 -2.74
C MET A 78 -7.32 5.09 -2.76
N GLY A 79 -8.38 4.60 -2.14
CA GLY A 79 -9.67 5.28 -2.05
C GLY A 79 -10.85 4.31 -2.07
N LEU A 80 -12.05 4.82 -1.79
CA LEU A 80 -13.26 4.00 -1.72
C LEU A 80 -13.61 3.35 -3.07
N SER A 81 -14.50 2.36 -3.04
CA SER A 81 -15.09 1.80 -4.26
C SER A 81 -15.75 2.91 -5.10
N GLY A 82 -15.61 2.84 -6.43
CA GLY A 82 -16.16 3.85 -7.35
C GLY A 82 -15.39 5.17 -7.47
N SER A 83 -14.27 5.32 -6.75
CA SER A 83 -13.41 6.53 -6.81
C SER A 83 -12.59 6.67 -8.10
N GLY A 84 -12.56 5.65 -8.98
CA GLY A 84 -11.88 5.72 -10.29
C GLY A 84 -10.54 4.98 -10.39
N LYS A 85 -10.03 4.39 -9.30
CA LYS A 85 -8.71 3.71 -9.24
C LYS A 85 -8.47 2.72 -10.36
N SER A 86 -9.34 1.71 -10.50
CA SER A 86 -9.18 0.67 -11.52
C SER A 86 -9.39 1.19 -12.95
N THR A 87 -10.02 2.37 -13.11
CA THR A 87 -10.06 3.06 -14.41
C THR A 87 -8.72 3.77 -14.67
N LEU A 88 -8.16 4.42 -13.66
CA LEU A 88 -6.85 5.09 -13.74
C LEU A 88 -5.76 4.10 -14.14
N ILE A 89 -5.63 2.95 -13.47
CA ILE A 89 -4.58 1.96 -13.81
C ILE A 89 -4.73 1.38 -15.22
N ARG A 90 -5.97 1.15 -15.68
CA ARG A 90 -6.25 0.69 -17.05
C ARG A 90 -5.94 1.78 -18.08
N THR A 91 -5.99 3.04 -17.67
CA THR A 91 -5.55 4.18 -18.48
C THR A 91 -4.03 4.22 -18.57
N LEU A 92 -3.30 3.90 -17.50
CA LEU A 92 -1.83 3.76 -17.53
C LEU A 92 -1.34 2.68 -18.49
N ASN A 93 -2.12 1.61 -18.68
CA ASN A 93 -1.82 0.54 -19.64
C ASN A 93 -2.46 0.75 -21.03
N ALA A 94 -3.10 1.89 -21.25
CA ALA A 94 -3.93 2.19 -22.43
C ALA A 94 -4.98 1.12 -22.80
N LEU A 95 -5.36 0.23 -21.87
CA LEU A 95 -6.50 -0.67 -22.01
C LEU A 95 -7.80 0.14 -22.07
N GLN A 96 -7.82 1.28 -21.39
CA GLN A 96 -8.85 2.29 -21.49
C GLN A 96 -8.18 3.63 -21.82
N PRO A 97 -8.10 4.02 -23.10
CA PRO A 97 -7.44 5.28 -23.48
C PRO A 97 -8.06 6.49 -22.77
N ALA A 98 -7.23 7.45 -22.40
CA ALA A 98 -7.69 8.71 -21.82
C ALA A 98 -8.64 9.43 -22.80
N THR A 99 -9.63 10.14 -22.24
CA THR A 99 -10.51 11.03 -23.02
C THR A 99 -9.81 12.36 -23.31
N SER A 100 -9.00 12.85 -22.37
CA SER A 100 -8.20 14.07 -22.49
C SER A 100 -6.98 13.95 -21.57
N GLY A 101 -5.95 14.74 -21.84
CA GLY A 101 -4.69 14.73 -21.09
C GLY A 101 -3.70 13.72 -21.68
N THR A 102 -2.54 13.63 -21.04
CA THR A 102 -1.39 12.86 -21.53
C THR A 102 -0.98 11.81 -20.52
N VAL A 103 -0.72 10.59 -21.00
CA VAL A 103 -0.12 9.51 -20.22
C VAL A 103 1.13 9.06 -20.96
N GLU A 104 2.28 9.21 -20.31
CA GLU A 104 3.56 8.78 -20.81
C GLU A 104 4.10 7.63 -19.97
N VAL A 105 4.66 6.63 -20.63
CA VAL A 105 5.39 5.53 -19.99
C VAL A 105 6.76 5.46 -20.63
N MET A 106 7.81 5.53 -19.84
CA MET A 106 9.21 5.59 -20.27
C MET A 106 9.45 6.68 -21.34
N GLY A 107 8.84 7.85 -21.13
CA GLY A 107 8.92 8.99 -22.05
C GLY A 107 8.12 8.87 -23.35
N GLN A 108 7.29 7.83 -23.51
CA GLN A 108 6.46 7.63 -24.69
C GLN A 108 4.99 7.94 -24.38
N ASP A 109 4.41 8.93 -25.07
CA ASP A 109 2.97 9.22 -25.01
C ASP A 109 2.16 8.07 -25.62
N LEU A 110 1.38 7.39 -24.79
CA LEU A 110 0.60 6.22 -25.17
C LEU A 110 -0.44 6.53 -26.25
N ALA A 111 -0.95 7.76 -26.33
CA ALA A 111 -1.95 8.15 -27.32
C ALA A 111 -1.36 8.29 -28.73
N GLN A 112 -0.05 8.56 -28.83
CA GLN A 112 0.66 8.74 -30.11
C GLN A 112 1.25 7.43 -30.64
N LEU A 113 1.28 6.37 -29.84
CA LEU A 113 1.83 5.08 -30.25
C LEU A 113 0.93 4.36 -31.26
N SER A 114 1.56 3.75 -32.26
CA SER A 114 0.88 2.80 -33.12
C SER A 114 0.43 1.58 -32.31
N LYS A 115 -0.59 0.86 -32.80
CA LYS A 115 -1.05 -0.38 -32.14
C LYS A 115 0.06 -1.42 -31.97
N ASN A 116 1.04 -1.46 -32.87
CA ASN A 116 2.16 -2.40 -32.79
C ASN A 116 3.17 -1.96 -31.73
N HIS A 117 3.53 -0.68 -31.68
CA HIS A 117 4.43 -0.16 -30.64
C HIS A 117 3.81 -0.26 -29.25
N LEU A 118 2.51 0.00 -29.10
CA LEU A 118 1.81 -0.18 -27.84
C LEU A 118 1.74 -1.66 -27.39
N ARG A 119 1.73 -2.60 -28.34
CA ARG A 119 1.83 -4.05 -28.02
C ARG A 119 3.23 -4.42 -27.58
N ASP A 120 4.26 -3.90 -28.24
CA ASP A 120 5.65 -4.16 -27.90
C ASP A 120 6.02 -3.58 -26.52
N LEU A 121 5.60 -2.34 -26.24
CA LEU A 121 5.72 -1.72 -24.92
C LEU A 121 5.11 -2.58 -23.82
N ARG A 122 3.88 -3.05 -24.02
CA ARG A 122 3.19 -3.92 -23.07
C ARG A 122 3.79 -5.32 -22.96
N ALA A 123 4.41 -5.84 -24.01
CA ALA A 123 5.02 -7.16 -23.97
C ALA A 123 6.32 -7.14 -23.18
N ARG A 124 7.14 -6.07 -23.32
CA ARG A 124 8.51 -6.03 -22.80
C ARG A 124 8.69 -5.21 -21.53
N HIS A 125 7.89 -4.15 -21.35
CA HIS A 125 8.13 -3.15 -20.31
C HIS A 125 7.03 -3.06 -19.26
N MET A 126 5.85 -3.66 -19.49
CA MET A 126 4.72 -3.55 -18.57
C MET A 126 4.09 -4.90 -18.27
N SER A 127 3.79 -5.17 -17.00
CA SER A 127 2.95 -6.29 -16.58
C SER A 127 1.74 -5.81 -15.80
N MET A 128 0.68 -6.61 -15.80
CA MET A 128 -0.55 -6.30 -15.07
C MET A 128 -1.06 -7.51 -14.29
N VAL A 129 -1.34 -7.29 -13.00
CA VAL A 129 -2.06 -8.21 -12.12
C VAL A 129 -3.48 -7.68 -11.95
N PHE A 130 -4.46 -8.47 -12.37
CA PHE A 130 -5.86 -8.10 -12.35
C PHE A 130 -6.55 -8.54 -11.06
N GLN A 131 -7.58 -7.81 -10.64
CA GLN A 131 -8.44 -8.15 -9.50
C GLN A 131 -9.10 -9.52 -9.66
N HIS A 132 -9.62 -9.81 -10.86
CA HIS A 132 -10.03 -11.16 -11.24
C HIS A 132 -8.89 -11.82 -12.01
N PHE A 133 -8.48 -13.02 -11.59
CA PHE A 133 -7.19 -13.66 -11.89
C PHE A 133 -6.77 -13.66 -13.38
N ALA A 134 -7.74 -13.54 -14.29
CA ALA A 134 -7.53 -13.42 -15.73
C ALA A 134 -6.59 -14.51 -16.27
N LEU A 135 -6.68 -15.71 -15.68
CA LEU A 135 -5.94 -16.88 -16.11
C LEU A 135 -6.62 -17.49 -17.34
N LEU A 136 -5.82 -18.05 -18.22
CA LEU A 136 -6.28 -18.83 -19.36
C LEU A 136 -6.73 -20.20 -18.82
N PRO A 137 -8.04 -20.52 -18.83
CA PRO A 137 -8.56 -21.70 -18.14
C PRO A 137 -8.17 -23.01 -18.82
N HIS A 138 -7.81 -22.95 -20.10
CA HIS A 138 -7.39 -24.08 -20.93
C HIS A 138 -5.88 -24.28 -20.92
N TRP A 139 -5.13 -23.51 -20.12
CA TRP A 139 -3.68 -23.60 -19.98
C TRP A 139 -3.32 -24.07 -18.58
N THR A 140 -2.18 -24.73 -18.45
CA THR A 140 -1.67 -25.12 -17.13
C THR A 140 -1.22 -23.91 -16.33
N VAL A 141 -0.98 -24.09 -15.04
CA VAL A 141 -0.37 -23.08 -14.15
C VAL A 141 0.96 -22.59 -14.71
N LEU A 142 1.80 -23.53 -15.16
CA LEU A 142 3.10 -23.21 -15.76
C LEU A 142 2.97 -22.39 -17.03
N ASP A 143 2.06 -22.79 -17.92
CA ASP A 143 1.88 -22.08 -19.19
C ASP A 143 1.27 -20.69 -18.96
N ASN A 144 0.37 -20.54 -17.97
CA ASN A 144 -0.13 -19.24 -17.55
C ASN A 144 1.00 -18.33 -17.07
N ALA A 145 1.88 -18.84 -16.20
CA ALA A 145 3.03 -18.09 -15.69
C ALA A 145 4.03 -17.74 -16.82
N ALA A 146 4.25 -18.64 -17.76
CA ALA A 146 5.17 -18.47 -18.89
C ALA A 146 4.59 -17.63 -20.05
N TYR A 147 3.34 -17.19 -19.98
CA TYR A 147 2.65 -16.52 -21.09
C TYR A 147 3.36 -15.24 -21.56
N GLY A 148 3.79 -14.37 -20.63
CA GLY A 148 4.48 -13.12 -20.99
C GLY A 148 5.75 -13.37 -21.79
N LEU A 149 6.56 -14.34 -21.35
CA LEU A 149 7.79 -14.75 -22.00
C LEU A 149 7.54 -15.34 -23.40
N GLU A 150 6.44 -16.07 -23.60
CA GLU A 150 6.04 -16.55 -24.93
C GLU A 150 5.77 -15.40 -25.89
N ILE A 151 5.06 -14.37 -25.43
CA ILE A 151 4.76 -13.18 -26.24
C ILE A 151 6.03 -12.37 -26.55
N GLN A 152 7.02 -12.39 -25.66
CA GLN A 152 8.34 -11.79 -25.87
C GLN A 152 9.24 -12.60 -26.82
N GLY A 153 8.86 -13.84 -27.15
CA GLY A 153 9.58 -14.69 -28.11
C GLY A 153 10.58 -15.68 -27.50
N TYR A 154 10.56 -15.88 -26.18
CA TYR A 154 11.45 -16.83 -25.50
C TYR A 154 11.18 -18.28 -25.92
N GLY A 155 12.24 -19.09 -25.99
CA GLY A 155 12.14 -20.51 -26.30
C GLY A 155 11.33 -21.28 -25.25
N ARG A 156 10.59 -22.32 -25.67
CA ARG A 156 9.69 -23.07 -24.77
C ARG A 156 10.36 -23.58 -23.49
N LYS A 157 11.56 -24.15 -23.62
CA LYS A 157 12.31 -24.70 -22.48
C LYS A 157 12.68 -23.59 -21.49
N GLU A 158 13.28 -22.52 -22.00
CA GLU A 158 13.73 -21.37 -21.21
C GLU A 158 12.57 -20.70 -20.48
N ARG A 159 11.46 -20.39 -21.17
CA ARG A 159 10.30 -19.75 -20.51
C ARG A 159 9.66 -20.63 -19.44
N GLN A 160 9.65 -21.94 -19.62
CA GLN A 160 9.12 -22.87 -18.62
C GLN A 160 10.04 -22.98 -17.40
N GLU A 161 11.36 -22.97 -17.59
CA GLU A 161 12.33 -22.97 -16.48
C GLU A 161 12.20 -21.69 -15.64
N MET A 162 12.15 -20.52 -16.29
CA MET A 162 11.96 -19.22 -15.62
C MET A 162 10.62 -19.15 -14.88
N ALA A 163 9.52 -19.55 -15.54
CA ALA A 163 8.20 -19.55 -14.92
C ALA A 163 8.11 -20.51 -13.72
N ALA A 164 8.77 -21.67 -13.77
CA ALA A 164 8.79 -22.62 -12.67
C ALA A 164 9.54 -22.07 -11.44
N GLN A 165 10.64 -21.34 -11.64
CA GLN A 165 11.38 -20.69 -10.55
C GLN A 165 10.50 -19.67 -9.82
N VAL A 166 9.78 -18.83 -10.57
CA VAL A 166 8.87 -17.83 -10.00
C VAL A 166 7.65 -18.49 -9.35
N LEU A 167 7.12 -19.57 -9.93
CA LEU A 167 6.04 -20.34 -9.29
C LEU A 167 6.47 -20.93 -7.94
N ALA A 168 7.74 -21.37 -7.83
CA ALA A 168 8.27 -21.85 -6.58
C ALA A 168 8.38 -20.73 -5.51
N SER A 169 8.82 -19.53 -5.89
CA SER A 169 8.94 -18.40 -4.94
C SER A 169 7.58 -17.95 -4.41
N VAL A 170 6.51 -18.03 -5.22
CA VAL A 170 5.14 -17.76 -4.74
C VAL A 170 4.46 -18.96 -4.08
N GLY A 171 5.21 -20.02 -3.76
CA GLY A 171 4.70 -21.19 -3.02
C GLY A 171 3.73 -22.07 -3.82
N LEU A 172 3.94 -22.19 -5.15
CA LEU A 172 3.17 -23.04 -6.06
C LEU A 172 4.02 -24.16 -6.69
N ALA A 173 5.17 -24.49 -6.09
CA ALA A 173 5.95 -25.65 -6.48
C ALA A 173 5.09 -26.94 -6.41
N GLY A 174 5.16 -27.77 -7.45
CA GLY A 174 4.37 -29.00 -7.59
C GLY A 174 2.97 -28.81 -8.21
N TRP A 175 2.53 -27.58 -8.46
CA TRP A 175 1.23 -27.27 -9.07
C TRP A 175 1.32 -26.93 -10.56
N GLU A 176 2.51 -26.99 -11.15
CA GLU A 176 2.84 -26.49 -12.49
C GLU A 176 1.94 -27.08 -13.58
N ARG A 177 1.59 -28.36 -13.44
CA ARG A 177 0.81 -29.13 -14.43
C ARG A 177 -0.71 -29.05 -14.23
N ARG A 178 -1.17 -28.42 -13.16
CA ARG A 178 -2.59 -28.27 -12.85
C ARG A 178 -3.21 -27.17 -13.71
N TYR A 179 -4.53 -27.19 -13.82
CA TYR A 179 -5.32 -26.15 -14.46
C TYR A 179 -5.91 -25.18 -13.43
N PRO A 180 -6.22 -23.92 -13.80
CA PRO A 180 -6.81 -22.94 -12.89
C PRO A 180 -8.07 -23.41 -12.17
N SER A 181 -8.90 -24.25 -12.80
CA SER A 181 -10.11 -24.81 -12.20
C SER A 181 -9.84 -25.77 -11.03
N GLU A 182 -8.62 -26.27 -10.89
CA GLU A 182 -8.19 -27.15 -9.80
C GLU A 182 -7.58 -26.37 -8.62
N LEU A 183 -7.54 -25.04 -8.71
CA LEU A 183 -6.89 -24.16 -7.73
C LEU A 183 -7.92 -23.37 -6.90
N SER A 184 -7.58 -23.10 -5.64
CA SER A 184 -8.31 -22.12 -4.83
C SER A 184 -8.14 -20.70 -5.40
N GLY A 185 -9.03 -19.77 -5.05
CA GLY A 185 -8.94 -18.38 -5.51
C GLY A 185 -7.59 -17.73 -5.17
N GLY A 186 -7.08 -17.94 -3.95
CA GLY A 186 -5.77 -17.42 -3.57
C GLY A 186 -4.60 -18.04 -4.33
N MET A 187 -4.69 -19.33 -4.70
CA MET A 187 -3.71 -19.95 -5.58
C MET A 187 -3.77 -19.36 -7.00
N GLN A 188 -4.97 -19.14 -7.55
CA GLN A 188 -5.12 -18.49 -8.85
C GLN A 188 -4.54 -17.07 -8.87
N GLN A 189 -4.70 -16.32 -7.78
CA GLN A 189 -4.09 -14.99 -7.61
C GLN A 189 -2.56 -15.07 -7.63
N ARG A 190 -1.97 -16.05 -6.93
CA ARG A 190 -0.52 -16.29 -6.95
C ARG A 190 -0.01 -16.68 -8.33
N VAL A 191 -0.77 -17.45 -9.13
CA VAL A 191 -0.43 -17.69 -10.54
C VAL A 191 -0.45 -16.39 -11.36
N GLY A 192 -1.46 -15.55 -11.17
CA GLY A 192 -1.56 -14.25 -11.85
C GLY A 192 -0.39 -13.32 -11.53
N LEU A 193 0.07 -13.33 -10.28
CA LEU A 193 1.26 -12.61 -9.85
C LEU A 193 2.54 -13.23 -10.43
N ALA A 194 2.69 -14.56 -10.36
CA ALA A 194 3.84 -15.26 -10.95
C ALA A 194 3.98 -14.95 -12.44
N ARG A 195 2.86 -14.86 -13.18
CA ARG A 195 2.86 -14.44 -14.59
C ARG A 195 3.42 -13.03 -14.79
N ALA A 196 3.08 -12.09 -13.91
CA ALA A 196 3.60 -10.73 -13.98
C ALA A 196 5.11 -10.70 -13.63
N LEU A 197 5.51 -11.36 -12.56
CA LEU A 197 6.91 -11.45 -12.13
C LEU A 197 7.81 -12.16 -13.15
N ALA A 198 7.36 -13.29 -13.70
CA ALA A 198 8.11 -14.05 -14.69
C ALA A 198 8.37 -13.29 -15.99
N SER A 199 7.54 -12.29 -16.31
CA SER A 199 7.72 -11.45 -17.51
C SER A 199 8.90 -10.47 -17.43
N GLN A 200 9.49 -10.27 -16.23
CA GLN A 200 10.66 -9.41 -15.98
C GLN A 200 10.54 -7.98 -16.54
N THR A 201 9.32 -7.45 -16.53
CA THR A 201 8.98 -6.11 -17.03
C THR A 201 9.41 -5.01 -16.05
N ASP A 202 9.63 -3.79 -16.56
CA ASP A 202 10.10 -2.65 -15.77
C ASP A 202 9.02 -2.04 -14.87
N VAL A 203 7.77 -2.09 -15.34
CA VAL A 203 6.59 -1.53 -14.67
C VAL A 203 5.60 -2.64 -14.37
N MET A 204 5.19 -2.75 -13.11
CA MET A 204 4.13 -3.64 -12.67
C MET A 204 2.89 -2.85 -12.24
N LEU A 205 1.75 -3.15 -12.85
CA LEU A 205 0.46 -2.56 -12.54
C LEU A 205 -0.40 -3.57 -11.79
N MET A 206 -0.82 -3.27 -10.57
CA MET A 206 -1.56 -4.20 -9.72
C MET A 206 -2.91 -3.62 -9.32
N ASP A 207 -4.01 -4.27 -9.71
CA ASP A 207 -5.38 -3.84 -9.41
C ASP A 207 -5.99 -4.77 -8.34
N GLU A 208 -5.95 -4.35 -7.06
CA GLU A 208 -6.43 -5.12 -5.89
C GLU A 208 -5.90 -6.56 -5.81
N ALA A 209 -4.61 -6.69 -6.11
CA ALA A 209 -3.93 -7.97 -6.34
C ALA A 209 -3.76 -8.87 -5.10
N PHE A 210 -4.14 -8.42 -3.90
CA PHE A 210 -4.11 -9.22 -2.66
C PHE A 210 -5.48 -9.39 -2.00
N SER A 211 -6.53 -8.80 -2.58
CA SER A 211 -7.87 -8.73 -1.97
C SER A 211 -8.52 -10.10 -1.70
N ALA A 212 -8.19 -11.13 -2.51
CA ALA A 212 -8.77 -12.47 -2.38
C ALA A 212 -7.87 -13.45 -1.61
N LEU A 213 -6.76 -12.97 -1.04
CA LEU A 213 -5.86 -13.76 -0.19
C LEU A 213 -6.33 -13.72 1.27
N ASP A 214 -6.16 -14.83 1.97
CA ASP A 214 -6.29 -14.88 3.43
C ASP A 214 -5.21 -14.03 4.10
N PRO A 215 -5.42 -13.57 5.35
CA PRO A 215 -4.52 -12.61 5.99
C PRO A 215 -3.06 -13.06 6.13
N LEU A 216 -2.80 -14.37 6.32
CA LEU A 216 -1.44 -14.88 6.49
C LEU A 216 -0.71 -14.87 5.15
N ILE A 217 -1.30 -15.49 4.13
CA ILE A 217 -0.71 -15.54 2.78
C ILE A 217 -0.60 -14.14 2.19
N ARG A 218 -1.58 -13.27 2.45
CA ARG A 218 -1.52 -11.85 2.06
C ARG A 218 -0.23 -11.19 2.55
N ARG A 219 0.08 -11.34 3.84
CA ARG A 219 1.27 -10.74 4.45
C ARG A 219 2.56 -11.33 3.86
N GLU A 220 2.63 -12.65 3.74
CA GLU A 220 3.78 -13.32 3.11
C GLU A 220 4.02 -12.81 1.69
N MET A 221 2.95 -12.66 0.90
CA MET A 221 3.05 -12.17 -0.48
C MET A 221 3.44 -10.69 -0.56
N GLN A 222 3.02 -9.87 0.40
CA GLN A 222 3.43 -8.47 0.49
C GLN A 222 4.91 -8.35 0.87
N GLU A 223 5.38 -9.14 1.84
CA GLU A 223 6.78 -9.22 2.23
C GLU A 223 7.66 -9.66 1.05
N GLU A 224 7.23 -10.69 0.31
CA GLU A 224 7.91 -11.15 -0.89
C GLU A 224 7.93 -10.07 -1.98
N MET A 225 6.83 -9.34 -2.18
CA MET A 225 6.78 -8.24 -3.16
C MET A 225 7.76 -7.11 -2.80
N ILE A 226 7.82 -6.71 -1.53
CA ILE A 226 8.77 -5.70 -1.05
C ILE A 226 10.20 -6.20 -1.24
N SER A 227 10.48 -7.47 -0.94
CA SER A 227 11.78 -8.08 -1.15
C SER A 227 12.19 -8.05 -2.63
N LEU A 228 11.29 -8.48 -3.52
CA LEU A 228 11.50 -8.50 -4.97
C LEU A 228 11.68 -7.10 -5.55
N GLN A 229 10.92 -6.11 -5.08
CA GLN A 229 11.12 -4.72 -5.49
C GLN A 229 12.49 -4.20 -5.06
N ARG A 230 12.99 -4.57 -3.87
CA ARG A 230 14.32 -4.17 -3.39
C ARG A 230 15.45 -4.80 -4.19
N GLU A 231 15.29 -6.05 -4.62
CA GLU A 231 16.29 -6.77 -5.40
C GLU A 231 16.29 -6.34 -6.88
N LEU A 232 15.10 -6.20 -7.48
CA LEU A 232 14.94 -5.99 -8.92
C LEU A 232 14.68 -4.54 -9.31
N HIS A 233 14.50 -3.64 -8.34
CA HIS A 233 14.21 -2.21 -8.52
C HIS A 233 13.09 -1.92 -9.53
N ARG A 234 12.05 -2.76 -9.52
CA ARG A 234 10.89 -2.62 -10.40
C ARG A 234 9.99 -1.48 -9.93
N THR A 235 9.41 -0.76 -10.88
CA THR A 235 8.44 0.30 -10.59
C THR A 235 7.05 -0.31 -10.45
N ILE A 236 6.37 -0.08 -9.33
CA ILE A 236 5.08 -0.72 -9.05
C ILE A 236 4.01 0.36 -8.86
N VAL A 237 2.92 0.26 -9.62
CA VAL A 237 1.68 1.01 -9.34
C VAL A 237 0.67 0.04 -8.75
N PHE A 238 0.38 0.21 -7.47
CA PHE A 238 -0.45 -0.70 -6.70
C PHE A 238 -1.78 -0.05 -6.30
N ILE A 239 -2.90 -0.65 -6.67
CA ILE A 239 -4.22 -0.23 -6.20
C ILE A 239 -4.67 -1.14 -5.07
N THR A 240 -5.11 -0.50 -3.98
CA THR A 240 -5.79 -1.17 -2.89
C THR A 240 -6.92 -0.31 -2.33
N HIS A 241 -7.83 -0.95 -1.61
CA HIS A 241 -8.80 -0.30 -0.75
C HIS A 241 -8.43 -0.44 0.74
N ASP A 242 -7.44 -1.26 1.07
CA ASP A 242 -6.95 -1.45 2.43
C ASP A 242 -5.82 -0.45 2.72
N LEU A 243 -6.03 0.35 3.74
CA LEU A 243 -5.11 1.41 4.11
C LEU A 243 -3.84 0.87 4.76
N ASN A 244 -3.93 -0.23 5.51
CA ASN A 244 -2.74 -0.82 6.12
C ASN A 244 -1.80 -1.39 5.04
N GLU A 245 -2.35 -1.93 3.95
CA GLU A 245 -1.54 -2.36 2.80
C GLU A 245 -0.84 -1.16 2.13
N ALA A 246 -1.57 -0.07 1.93
CA ALA A 246 -1.02 1.13 1.32
C ALA A 246 0.14 1.72 2.15
N MET A 247 -0.05 1.77 3.47
CA MET A 247 0.95 2.29 4.41
C MET A 247 2.15 1.36 4.57
N TYR A 248 1.93 0.04 4.48
CA TYR A 248 2.99 -0.95 4.64
C TYR A 248 3.92 -1.04 3.44
N MET A 249 3.37 -0.95 2.22
CA MET A 249 4.15 -1.18 0.99
C MET A 249 4.51 0.09 0.23
N GLY A 250 3.73 1.18 0.39
CA GLY A 250 3.84 2.34 -0.49
C GLY A 250 4.97 3.29 -0.10
N ASP A 251 5.81 3.66 -1.07
CA ASP A 251 6.74 4.78 -0.92
C ASP A 251 5.98 6.10 -0.97
N ARG A 252 5.01 6.19 -1.89
CA ARG A 252 4.06 7.30 -1.99
C ARG A 252 2.66 6.77 -2.26
N ILE A 253 1.69 7.52 -1.75
CA ILE A 253 0.28 7.18 -1.76
C ILE A 253 -0.49 8.33 -2.41
N ALA A 254 -1.27 8.01 -3.44
CA ALA A 254 -2.28 8.88 -4.01
C ALA A 254 -3.67 8.49 -3.50
N VAL A 255 -4.29 9.38 -2.73
CA VAL A 255 -5.66 9.21 -2.26
C VAL A 255 -6.62 9.74 -3.32
N MET A 256 -7.56 8.90 -3.76
CA MET A 256 -8.59 9.24 -4.74
C MET A 256 -9.98 9.35 -4.09
N LYS A 257 -10.74 10.36 -4.52
CA LYS A 257 -12.15 10.55 -4.19
C LYS A 257 -12.89 11.05 -5.42
N GLU A 258 -14.01 10.43 -5.74
CA GLU A 258 -14.91 10.88 -6.81
C GLU A 258 -14.17 11.18 -8.14
N GLY A 259 -13.16 10.37 -8.49
CA GLY A 259 -12.41 10.47 -9.74
C GLY A 259 -11.23 11.44 -9.71
N ARG A 260 -11.07 12.20 -8.62
CA ARG A 260 -9.98 13.15 -8.43
C ARG A 260 -8.95 12.58 -7.46
N ILE A 261 -7.69 12.93 -7.69
CA ILE A 261 -6.65 12.75 -6.67
C ILE A 261 -6.77 13.90 -5.69
N VAL A 262 -6.98 13.60 -4.41
CA VAL A 262 -7.18 14.61 -3.36
C VAL A 262 -5.90 14.90 -2.58
N GLN A 263 -4.97 13.95 -2.50
CA GLN A 263 -3.67 14.11 -1.87
C GLN A 263 -2.69 13.09 -2.45
N ILE A 264 -1.43 13.50 -2.60
CA ILE A 264 -0.30 12.61 -2.86
C ILE A 264 0.75 12.93 -1.81
N GLY A 265 1.28 11.91 -1.14
CA GLY A 265 2.35 12.09 -0.15
C GLY A 265 2.93 10.75 0.29
N THR A 266 3.93 10.79 1.15
CA THR A 266 4.43 9.59 1.84
C THR A 266 3.37 9.05 2.82
N PRO A 267 3.45 7.77 3.24
CA PRO A 267 2.60 7.25 4.32
C PRO A 267 2.54 8.16 5.54
N GLU A 268 3.69 8.71 5.96
CA GLU A 268 3.78 9.63 7.10
C GLU A 268 3.04 10.96 6.85
N GLU A 269 3.20 11.57 5.68
CA GLU A 269 2.51 12.82 5.32
C GLU A 269 0.99 12.64 5.26
N ILE A 270 0.51 11.51 4.73
CA ILE A 270 -0.92 11.19 4.66
C ILE A 270 -1.53 11.07 6.07
N LEU A 271 -0.78 10.57 7.05
CA LEU A 271 -1.25 10.39 8.43
C LEU A 271 -1.11 11.65 9.29
N SER A 272 -0.02 12.40 9.11
CA SER A 272 0.34 13.55 9.96
C SER A 272 -0.31 14.85 9.49
N VAL A 273 -0.45 15.04 8.18
CA VAL A 273 -1.00 16.26 7.57
C VAL A 273 -2.02 15.90 6.49
N PRO A 274 -3.21 15.39 6.88
CA PRO A 274 -4.26 15.09 5.92
C PRO A 274 -4.75 16.37 5.25
N ALA A 275 -4.86 16.36 3.92
CA ALA A 275 -5.20 17.56 3.13
C ALA A 275 -6.64 18.06 3.32
N ASN A 276 -7.55 17.20 3.80
CA ASN A 276 -8.95 17.55 4.08
C ASN A 276 -9.60 16.50 5.00
N ASP A 277 -10.80 16.81 5.49
CA ASP A 277 -11.59 15.96 6.39
C ASP A 277 -11.84 14.56 5.85
N TYR A 278 -11.96 14.41 4.52
CA TYR A 278 -12.11 13.09 3.92
C TYR A 278 -10.84 12.25 4.10
N VAL A 279 -9.66 12.81 3.85
CA VAL A 279 -8.40 12.08 4.09
C VAL A 279 -8.24 11.78 5.58
N ALA A 280 -8.51 12.76 6.46
CA ALA A 280 -8.41 12.59 7.90
C ALA A 280 -9.35 11.48 8.43
N SER A 281 -10.59 11.45 7.94
CA SER A 281 -11.56 10.41 8.29
C SER A 281 -11.15 9.05 7.72
N PHE A 282 -10.61 9.04 6.50
CA PHE A 282 -10.16 7.82 5.84
C PHE A 282 -8.96 7.18 6.57
N THR A 283 -8.12 7.98 7.23
CA THR A 283 -6.92 7.53 7.95
C THR A 283 -7.11 7.34 9.45
N ALA A 284 -8.34 7.50 9.95
CA ALA A 284 -8.63 7.45 11.39
C ALA A 284 -8.24 6.12 12.04
N ASP A 285 -8.56 5.00 11.38
CA ASP A 285 -8.42 3.63 11.89
C ASP A 285 -7.06 2.99 11.59
N VAL A 286 -6.09 3.74 11.07
CA VAL A 286 -4.74 3.21 10.80
C VAL A 286 -3.98 3.04 12.10
N ASP A 287 -3.29 1.91 12.23
CA ASP A 287 -2.29 1.74 13.26
C ASP A 287 -1.06 2.60 12.96
N ARG A 288 -1.10 3.86 13.42
CA ARG A 288 -0.03 4.84 13.28
C ARG A 288 1.30 4.37 13.87
N SER A 289 1.26 3.45 14.84
CA SER A 289 2.48 2.98 15.52
C SER A 289 3.44 2.21 14.60
N ARG A 290 2.91 1.65 13.52
CA ARG A 290 3.66 0.88 12.51
C ARG A 290 4.21 1.72 11.37
N VAL A 291 3.73 2.96 11.24
CA VAL A 291 4.00 3.82 10.08
C VAL A 291 4.84 5.03 10.50
N LEU A 292 4.47 5.68 11.60
CA LEU A 292 5.21 6.85 12.08
C LEU A 292 6.56 6.44 12.66
N THR A 293 7.59 7.17 12.26
CA THR A 293 8.98 6.94 12.67
C THR A 293 9.42 7.90 13.76
N ALA A 294 10.55 7.60 14.41
CA ALA A 294 11.17 8.47 15.40
C ALA A 294 11.41 9.88 14.85
N GLN A 295 11.86 9.97 13.59
CA GLN A 295 12.08 11.24 12.91
C GLN A 295 10.80 12.07 12.76
N SER A 296 9.66 11.42 12.54
CA SER A 296 8.38 12.11 12.35
C SER A 296 7.79 12.72 13.63
N VAL A 297 8.16 12.20 14.80
CA VAL A 297 7.61 12.62 16.10
C VAL A 297 8.64 13.25 17.04
N MET A 298 9.92 13.29 16.65
CA MET A 298 10.99 13.85 17.48
C MET A 298 10.91 15.36 17.57
N VAL A 299 11.40 15.88 18.69
CA VAL A 299 11.66 17.29 18.90
C VAL A 299 13.13 17.56 18.61
N PRO A 300 13.47 18.52 17.72
CA PRO A 300 14.84 18.91 17.48
C PRO A 300 15.53 19.41 18.75
N PRO A 301 16.84 19.21 18.94
CA PRO A 301 17.54 19.67 20.14
C PRO A 301 17.45 21.19 20.37
N ALA A 302 17.27 21.97 19.30
CA ALA A 302 17.09 23.41 19.35
C ALA A 302 15.77 23.87 19.99
N GLU A 303 14.76 23.00 20.07
CA GLU A 303 13.45 23.28 20.67
C GLU A 303 13.35 22.80 22.12
N LEU A 304 14.43 22.20 22.66
CA LEU A 304 14.49 21.73 24.03
C LEU A 304 15.10 22.78 24.95
N SER A 305 14.58 22.89 26.17
CA SER A 305 15.20 23.72 27.21
C SER A 305 16.53 23.12 27.69
N GLU A 306 17.43 23.95 28.26
CA GLU A 306 18.71 23.46 28.81
C GLU A 306 18.53 22.39 29.90
N ALA A 307 17.45 22.48 30.68
CA ALA A 307 17.09 21.48 31.68
C ALA A 307 16.71 20.14 31.04
N GLU A 308 15.93 20.17 29.94
CA GLU A 308 15.58 18.98 29.17
C GLU A 308 16.80 18.39 28.47
N ILE A 309 17.65 19.20 27.85
CA ILE A 309 18.89 18.73 27.22
C ILE A 309 19.80 18.04 28.25
N THR A 310 19.88 18.58 29.48
CA THR A 310 20.67 17.98 30.57
C THR A 310 20.05 16.68 31.07
N SER A 311 18.72 16.64 31.23
CA SER A 311 17.99 15.45 31.68
C SER A 311 18.05 14.34 30.63
N PHE A 312 17.82 14.68 29.36
CA PHE A 312 17.79 13.75 28.23
C PHE A 312 19.21 13.39 27.77
N GLY A 313 20.20 14.24 28.06
CA GLY A 313 21.61 13.94 27.84
C GLY A 313 22.10 12.73 28.64
N ARG A 314 21.46 12.46 29.80
CA ARG A 314 21.75 11.31 30.67
C ARG A 314 21.13 9.99 30.18
N THR A 315 20.18 10.03 29.24
CA THR A 315 19.58 8.81 28.70
C THR A 315 20.56 8.15 27.73
N HIS A 316 20.97 6.91 28.03
CA HIS A 316 21.88 6.12 27.18
C HIS A 316 21.17 5.34 26.08
N ARG A 317 19.84 5.39 26.04
CA ARG A 317 19.03 4.66 25.06
C ARG A 317 18.75 5.54 23.86
N SER A 318 19.08 5.03 22.68
CA SER A 318 18.83 5.70 21.42
C SER A 318 18.28 4.76 20.37
N VAL A 319 17.54 5.34 19.43
CA VAL A 319 16.96 4.68 18.27
C VAL A 319 17.43 5.36 16.99
N LYS A 320 17.34 4.65 15.87
CA LYS A 320 17.59 5.23 14.55
C LYS A 320 16.42 6.13 14.14
N PRO A 321 16.62 7.13 13.24
CA PRO A 321 15.55 8.04 12.80
C PRO A 321 14.35 7.30 12.19
N GLY A 322 14.60 6.24 11.42
CA GLY A 322 13.56 5.42 10.79
C GLY A 322 12.92 4.36 11.70
N ALA A 323 13.24 4.32 13.01
CA ALA A 323 12.62 3.36 13.92
C ALA A 323 11.13 3.70 14.10
N THR A 324 10.24 2.72 13.99
CA THR A 324 8.79 2.92 14.13
C THR A 324 8.37 3.14 15.57
N LEU A 325 7.20 3.72 15.84
CA LEU A 325 6.76 3.92 17.24
C LEU A 325 6.66 2.60 18.01
N GLN A 326 6.30 1.49 17.36
CA GLN A 326 6.33 0.15 17.99
C GLN A 326 7.71 -0.27 18.50
N GLU A 327 8.77 0.14 17.80
CA GLU A 327 10.15 -0.11 18.21
C GLU A 327 10.62 0.87 19.29
N ILE A 328 10.09 2.09 19.30
CA ILE A 328 10.45 3.13 20.27
C ILE A 328 9.80 2.88 21.63
N VAL A 329 8.54 2.42 21.67
CA VAL A 329 7.78 2.25 22.92
C VAL A 329 8.50 1.37 23.95
N PRO A 330 9.01 0.17 23.62
CA PRO A 330 9.77 -0.65 24.57
C PRO A 330 11.02 0.07 25.08
N VAL A 331 11.72 0.79 24.20
CA VAL A 331 12.93 1.54 24.55
C VAL A 331 12.62 2.70 25.51
N ALA A 332 11.49 3.39 25.29
CA ALA A 332 11.03 4.48 26.15
C ALA A 332 10.64 3.97 27.55
N VAL A 333 9.98 2.81 27.62
CA VAL A 333 9.62 2.17 28.89
C VAL A 333 10.87 1.73 29.67
N GLU A 334 11.85 1.12 29.00
CA GLU A 334 13.11 0.74 29.63
C GLU A 334 13.95 1.95 30.08
N ALA A 335 13.89 3.04 29.32
CA ALA A 335 14.62 4.27 29.63
C ALA A 335 13.98 5.08 30.78
N ASP A 336 12.74 4.75 31.16
CA ASP A 336 11.92 5.51 32.11
C ASP A 336 11.91 7.02 31.76
N GLY A 337 11.73 7.32 30.47
CA GLY A 337 11.92 8.68 29.97
C GLY A 337 12.03 8.80 28.46
N PRO A 338 12.48 9.98 27.97
CA PRO A 338 12.59 10.26 26.55
C PRO A 338 13.70 9.45 25.90
N VAL A 339 13.53 9.19 24.61
CA VAL A 339 14.48 8.39 23.81
C VAL A 339 15.24 9.32 22.86
N ALA A 340 16.56 9.20 22.83
CA ALA A 340 17.37 9.96 21.88
C ALA A 340 17.25 9.35 20.47
N VAL A 341 17.19 10.20 19.45
CA VAL A 341 17.24 9.80 18.05
C VAL A 341 18.65 10.07 17.53
N GLU A 342 19.34 9.04 17.09
CA GLU A 342 20.71 9.14 16.61
C GLU A 342 20.79 8.85 15.11
N GLY A 343 21.13 9.89 14.35
CA GLY A 343 21.44 9.79 12.93
C GLY A 343 22.94 9.61 12.69
N GLU A 344 23.32 9.53 11.42
CA GLU A 344 24.71 9.54 10.99
C GLU A 344 25.02 10.85 10.26
N ASP A 345 26.09 11.53 10.68
CA ASP A 345 26.66 12.68 9.99
C ASP A 345 28.16 12.46 9.79
N HIS A 346 28.61 12.47 8.54
CA HIS A 346 30.00 12.18 8.14
C HIS A 346 30.61 10.93 8.82
N GLY A 347 29.83 9.86 8.98
CA GLY A 347 30.25 8.61 9.60
C GLY A 347 30.36 8.64 11.13
N LYS A 348 29.90 9.72 11.78
CA LYS A 348 29.78 9.84 13.23
C LYS A 348 28.31 9.80 13.65
N ARG A 349 28.03 9.11 14.76
CA ARG A 349 26.70 9.11 15.38
C ARG A 349 26.44 10.48 16.01
N VAL A 350 25.39 11.15 15.57
CA VAL A 350 24.97 12.46 16.09
C VAL A 350 23.54 12.37 16.58
N LYS A 351 23.26 12.95 17.74
CA LYS A 351 21.90 13.08 18.26
C LYS A 351 21.16 14.13 17.43
N VAL A 352 20.21 13.68 16.62
CA VAL A 352 19.43 14.52 15.70
C VAL A 352 18.13 15.01 16.32
N GLY A 353 17.70 14.40 17.44
CA GLY A 353 16.49 14.79 18.15
C GLY A 353 16.21 13.91 19.35
N TYR A 354 15.09 14.18 20.02
CA TYR A 354 14.59 13.40 21.15
C TYR A 354 13.09 13.17 21.01
N VAL A 355 12.64 11.98 21.36
CA VAL A 355 11.23 11.62 21.36
C VAL A 355 10.73 11.63 22.81
N ARG A 356 9.79 12.53 23.11
CA ARG A 356 9.10 12.58 24.41
C ARG A 356 8.02 11.49 24.46
N VAL A 357 7.76 10.93 25.65
CA VAL A 357 6.67 9.96 25.85
C VAL A 357 5.31 10.59 25.54
N SER A 358 5.09 11.86 25.90
CA SER A 358 3.86 12.59 25.54
C SER A 358 3.64 12.65 24.03
N ARG A 359 4.69 12.97 23.25
CA ARG A 359 4.65 12.98 21.79
C ARG A 359 4.35 11.61 21.19
N LEU A 360 4.88 10.53 21.78
CA LEU A 360 4.53 9.16 21.36
C LEU A 360 3.04 8.89 21.56
N LEU A 361 2.50 9.24 22.73
CA LEU A 361 1.09 9.01 23.04
C LEU A 361 0.15 9.86 22.16
N GLU A 362 0.49 11.13 21.94
CA GLU A 362 -0.22 12.03 21.01
C GLU A 362 -0.23 11.46 19.58
N ALA A 363 0.93 11.02 19.08
CA ALA A 363 1.05 10.46 17.74
C ALA A 363 0.28 9.14 17.57
N MET A 364 0.21 8.32 18.62
CA MET A 364 -0.55 7.06 18.60
C MET A 364 -2.06 7.29 18.73
N SER A 365 -2.50 8.35 19.41
CA SER A 365 -3.93 8.61 19.67
C SER A 365 -4.27 10.12 19.61
N PRO A 366 -4.25 10.72 18.41
CA PRO A 366 -4.49 12.16 18.27
C PRO A 366 -5.89 12.58 18.73
N GLN A 367 -6.91 11.73 18.55
CA GLN A 367 -8.29 12.00 19.02
C GLN A 367 -8.43 12.02 20.56
N ARG A 368 -7.45 11.49 21.31
CA ARG A 368 -7.42 11.57 22.77
C ARG A 368 -6.55 12.71 23.29
N SER A 369 -5.70 13.32 22.46
CA SER A 369 -4.83 14.41 22.94
C SER A 369 -5.58 15.73 23.13
N GLU A 370 -6.62 16.01 22.33
CA GLU A 370 -7.49 17.18 22.58
C GLU A 370 -8.18 17.07 23.94
N THR A 371 -8.78 15.91 24.24
CA THR A 371 -9.44 15.67 25.53
C THR A 371 -8.48 15.56 26.71
N LEU A 372 -7.23 15.12 26.51
CA LEU A 372 -6.18 15.14 27.55
C LEU A 372 -5.61 16.54 27.78
N SER A 373 -5.42 17.33 26.72
CA SER A 373 -4.94 18.71 26.83
C SER A 373 -6.00 19.59 27.52
N GLU A 374 -7.27 19.48 27.13
CA GLU A 374 -8.39 20.14 27.81
C GLU A 374 -8.50 19.70 29.29
N ARG A 375 -8.26 18.42 29.59
CA ARG A 375 -8.27 17.90 30.96
C ARG A 375 -7.09 18.39 31.79
N LEU A 376 -5.90 18.51 31.21
CA LEU A 376 -4.70 19.02 31.87
C LEU A 376 -4.80 20.54 32.10
N GLU A 377 -5.33 21.30 31.15
CA GLU A 377 -5.62 22.74 31.30
C GLU A 377 -6.71 23.00 32.35
N SER A 378 -7.72 22.12 32.45
CA SER A 378 -8.73 22.19 33.52
C SER A 378 -8.19 21.80 34.90
N ALA A 379 -7.12 21.02 34.97
CA ALA A 379 -6.49 20.61 36.23
C ALA A 379 -5.52 21.67 36.76
N GLU A 380 -4.88 22.46 35.89
CA GLU A 380 -4.01 23.58 36.27
C GLU A 380 -4.79 24.84 36.71
N THR A 381 -6.10 24.90 36.45
CA THR A 381 -6.96 26.04 36.82
C THR A 381 -7.78 25.83 38.10
N THR A 382 -7.71 24.65 38.72
CA THR A 382 -8.33 24.38 40.03
C THR A 382 -7.40 24.73 41.19
N ASP A 383 -7.71 25.83 41.88
CA ASP A 383 -7.12 26.25 43.14
C ASP A 383 -7.29 25.12 44.21
N PRO A 384 -6.27 24.77 45.03
CA PRO A 384 -6.38 23.66 46.00
C PRO A 384 -7.44 23.86 47.09
N ALA A 385 -8.11 25.01 47.11
CA ALA A 385 -9.14 25.39 48.07
C ALA A 385 -10.54 24.85 47.76
N ASP A 386 -10.79 24.28 46.57
CA ASP A 386 -12.14 23.85 46.13
C ASP A 386 -12.30 22.32 45.98
N ALA A 387 -11.40 21.53 46.58
CA ALA A 387 -11.57 20.08 46.65
C ALA A 387 -12.72 19.71 47.63
N PRO A 388 -13.74 18.96 47.21
CA PRO A 388 -14.80 18.52 48.12
C PRO A 388 -14.24 17.51 49.14
N PRO A 389 -14.73 17.50 50.40
CA PRO A 389 -14.18 16.64 51.43
C PRO A 389 -14.61 15.19 51.21
N ASP A 390 -13.61 14.33 51.07
CA ASP A 390 -13.54 12.94 51.51
C ASP A 390 -14.85 12.12 51.49
N ALA A 391 -15.09 11.38 50.39
CA ALA A 391 -16.08 10.30 50.36
C ALA A 391 -15.39 8.97 50.65
N SER A 392 -15.48 8.60 51.93
CA SER A 392 -15.22 7.30 52.54
C SER A 392 -15.23 6.08 51.62
N VAL A 393 -14.17 5.27 51.76
CA VAL A 393 -14.05 3.88 51.32
C VAL A 393 -15.26 3.04 51.78
N GLY A 394 -16.18 2.77 50.87
CA GLY A 394 -17.29 1.83 51.04
C GLY A 394 -17.03 0.53 50.30
N ARG A 395 -16.63 -0.53 51.01
CA ARG A 395 -16.59 -1.90 50.50
C ARG A 395 -18.02 -2.34 50.15
N HIS A 396 -18.29 -2.70 48.89
CA HIS A 396 -19.41 -3.56 48.55
C HIS A 396 -18.91 -4.81 47.84
N ALA A 397 -18.97 -5.92 48.57
CA ALA A 397 -18.87 -7.27 48.04
C ALA A 397 -20.18 -7.60 47.32
N GLU A 398 -20.10 -8.02 46.07
CA GLU A 398 -21.25 -8.43 45.28
C GLU A 398 -21.53 -9.92 45.56
N GLN A 399 -22.70 -10.17 46.17
CA GLN A 399 -23.25 -11.50 46.45
C GLN A 399 -23.72 -12.15 45.14
N ILE A 400 -23.24 -13.36 44.90
CA ILE A 400 -23.79 -14.31 43.95
C ILE A 400 -24.94 -15.04 44.67
N ASP A 401 -26.15 -15.01 44.11
CA ASP A 401 -27.21 -15.97 44.46
C ASP A 401 -27.92 -16.45 43.18
N PRO A 402 -28.32 -17.74 43.10
CA PRO A 402 -28.63 -18.43 41.87
C PRO A 402 -30.13 -18.38 41.53
N SER A 403 -30.46 -18.59 40.25
CA SER A 403 -31.85 -18.86 39.83
C SER A 403 -32.04 -20.32 39.39
N PRO A 404 -33.27 -20.86 39.50
CA PRO A 404 -33.51 -22.26 39.79
C PRO A 404 -33.90 -23.09 38.56
N ALA A 405 -33.81 -24.41 38.74
CA ALA A 405 -34.20 -25.45 37.79
C ALA A 405 -35.72 -25.72 37.75
N GLY A 406 -36.18 -26.33 36.65
CA GLY A 406 -37.49 -27.00 36.49
C GLY A 406 -38.11 -26.70 35.12
N ASP A 407 -37.67 -27.34 34.03
CA ASP A 407 -38.12 -28.65 33.52
C ASP A 407 -39.58 -28.67 33.02
N THR A 408 -39.76 -28.90 31.71
CA THR A 408 -40.68 -29.92 31.18
C THR A 408 -40.60 -30.02 29.65
N ASP A 409 -40.07 -31.15 29.21
CA ASP A 409 -40.77 -32.11 28.35
C ASP A 409 -40.94 -31.79 26.82
N ARG A 410 -40.18 -32.49 25.95
CA ARG A 410 -40.67 -33.63 25.12
C ARG A 410 -39.79 -33.97 23.91
N HIS A 411 -39.33 -35.23 23.93
CA HIS A 411 -39.27 -36.21 22.83
C HIS A 411 -38.55 -35.92 21.49
N LYS A 412 -37.45 -36.64 21.24
CA LYS A 412 -37.36 -37.99 20.64
C LYS A 412 -36.21 -38.11 19.64
N THR A 413 -35.38 -39.11 19.90
CA THR A 413 -34.34 -39.70 19.06
C THR A 413 -34.89 -40.54 17.90
N ALA A 414 -34.00 -40.71 16.91
CA ALA A 414 -33.79 -41.88 16.05
C ALA A 414 -34.46 -41.91 14.66
N GLY A 415 -33.62 -41.75 13.63
CA GLY A 415 -33.26 -42.82 12.68
C GLY A 415 -34.24 -43.18 11.55
N GLY A 416 -33.71 -43.29 10.33
CA GLY A 416 -34.25 -44.18 9.29
C GLY A 416 -34.43 -43.58 7.90
N ASP A 417 -33.46 -43.89 7.03
CA ASP A 417 -33.56 -44.32 5.62
C ASP A 417 -34.64 -43.86 4.62
N ALA A 418 -34.11 -43.61 3.41
CA ALA A 418 -34.62 -43.92 2.06
C ALA A 418 -35.78 -43.09 1.46
N LEU A 419 -35.43 -42.29 0.44
CA LEU A 419 -35.72 -42.56 -0.99
C LEU A 419 -34.89 -41.65 -1.91
#